data_AF-B9TLW3-F1
#
_entry.id   AF-B9TLW3-F1
#
_cell.length_a   1.000
_cell.length_b   1.000
_cell.length_c   1.000
_cell.angle_alpha   90.00
_cell.angle_beta   90.00
_cell.angle_gamma   90.00
#
_symmetry.space_group_name_H-M   'P 1'
#
loop_
_entity.id
_entity.type
_entity.pdbx_description
1 polymer ?
#
loop_
_entity_poly.entity_id
_entity_poly.type
_entity_poly.pdbx_seq_one_letter_code
_entity_poly.pdbx_strand_id
1 'polypeptide(L)'
;MNELASQYANPAAKTYFFVTTGTTNVANYATQKSVFAVAPSPTAASTEFQAAMPFYQWLVNNPGAANPLAPMSYRYGFGVTPWVKPGNSASINTLLTAYCNLILTGAEGGISTASLFRGTTMDGSQASWWYGVDWFQIQVKQALAAAIINGSNQNPPLLYDQNGINSLQAVAQTVADNAVTFGCALSVTVTSIPFATYTTQNPNDYKAGVYNGFSATVVGQNGFLTITFNIDAVQFA
;
A
#
# COMPACT_ATOMS: atom_id res chain seq x y z
N MET A 1 -3.33 -22.29 2.44
CA MET A 1 -2.85 -20.89 2.58
C MET A 1 -3.84 -19.87 2.00
N ASN A 2 -4.47 -20.15 0.85
CA ASN A 2 -5.53 -19.30 0.26
C ASN A 2 -6.66 -18.94 1.26
N GLU A 3 -7.18 -19.91 2.01
CA GLU A 3 -8.30 -19.67 2.95
C GLU A 3 -7.98 -18.63 4.03
N LEU A 4 -6.82 -18.71 4.67
CA LEU A 4 -6.42 -17.72 5.68
C LEU A 4 -6.23 -16.33 5.06
N ALA A 5 -5.52 -16.25 3.93
CA ALA A 5 -5.25 -14.97 3.28
C ALA A 5 -6.56 -14.26 2.85
N SER A 6 -7.57 -15.02 2.42
CA SER A 6 -8.87 -14.49 2.02
C SER A 6 -9.62 -13.77 3.15
N GLN A 7 -9.41 -14.18 4.42
CA GLN A 7 -10.02 -13.54 5.58
C GLN A 7 -9.53 -12.08 5.78
N TYR A 8 -8.39 -11.73 5.17
CA TYR A 8 -7.78 -10.41 5.26
C TYR A 8 -7.85 -9.62 3.93
N ALA A 9 -8.63 -10.09 2.95
CA ALA A 9 -8.76 -9.44 1.65
C ALA A 9 -9.62 -8.15 1.68
N ASN A 10 -10.35 -7.89 2.77
CA ASN A 10 -11.12 -6.65 2.95
C ASN A 10 -10.17 -5.42 2.96
N PRO A 11 -10.51 -4.30 2.28
CA PRO A 11 -9.79 -3.03 2.35
C PRO A 11 -9.44 -2.53 3.77
N ALA A 12 -10.24 -2.84 4.78
CA ALA A 12 -10.00 -2.43 6.17
C ALA A 12 -8.94 -3.27 6.91
N ALA A 13 -8.64 -4.48 6.42
CA ALA A 13 -7.61 -5.34 7.01
C ALA A 13 -6.21 -4.78 6.73
N LYS A 14 -5.25 -5.00 7.63
CA LYS A 14 -3.87 -4.47 7.51
C LYS A 14 -2.80 -5.56 7.55
N THR A 15 -3.22 -6.77 7.22
CA THR A 15 -2.40 -7.98 7.29
C THR A 15 -2.09 -8.44 5.88
N TYR A 16 -0.80 -8.69 5.63
CA TYR A 16 -0.28 -9.10 4.33
C TYR A 16 0.52 -10.40 4.45
N PHE A 17 0.42 -11.23 3.42
CA PHE A 17 1.07 -12.52 3.29
C PHE A 17 2.03 -12.48 2.11
N PHE A 18 3.31 -12.70 2.39
CA PHE A 18 4.35 -12.82 1.37
C PHE A 18 4.55 -14.29 1.07
N VAL A 19 4.14 -14.70 -0.12
CA VAL A 19 4.02 -16.12 -0.47
C VAL A 19 4.84 -16.45 -1.71
N THR A 20 5.29 -17.69 -1.78
CA THR A 20 5.91 -18.26 -2.99
C THR A 20 4.84 -18.97 -3.81
N THR A 21 4.85 -18.75 -5.13
CA THR A 21 3.93 -19.43 -6.05
C THR A 21 4.60 -19.76 -7.38
N GLY A 22 3.84 -20.30 -8.33
CA GLY A 22 4.26 -20.56 -9.70
C GLY A 22 3.05 -20.51 -10.65
N THR A 23 3.29 -20.72 -11.94
CA THR A 23 2.27 -20.61 -13.00
C THR A 23 1.02 -21.45 -12.72
N THR A 24 1.18 -22.66 -12.18
CA THR A 24 0.07 -23.56 -11.86
C THR A 24 -0.86 -23.02 -10.77
N ASN A 25 -0.31 -22.34 -9.76
CA ASN A 25 -1.02 -22.02 -8.53
C ASN A 25 -1.30 -20.53 -8.34
N VAL A 26 -0.78 -19.66 -9.21
CA VAL A 26 -0.93 -18.21 -9.10
C VAL A 26 -2.40 -17.78 -9.08
N ALA A 27 -3.26 -18.47 -9.83
CA ALA A 27 -4.69 -18.21 -9.89
C ALA A 27 -5.41 -18.38 -8.54
N ASN A 28 -4.85 -19.21 -7.63
CA ASN A 28 -5.42 -19.39 -6.29
C ASN A 28 -5.41 -18.11 -5.46
N TYR A 29 -4.53 -17.15 -5.79
CA TYR A 29 -4.41 -15.88 -5.07
C TYR A 29 -5.09 -14.71 -5.79
N ALA A 30 -5.75 -14.95 -6.93
CA ALA A 30 -6.35 -13.90 -7.73
C ALA A 30 -7.28 -13.01 -6.88
N THR A 31 -7.22 -11.70 -7.13
CA THR A 31 -8.04 -10.67 -6.45
C THR A 31 -7.74 -10.45 -4.97
N GLN A 32 -6.71 -11.09 -4.40
CA GLN A 32 -6.40 -10.94 -2.98
C GLN A 32 -5.44 -9.79 -2.69
N LYS A 33 -6.01 -8.70 -2.19
CA LYS A 33 -5.30 -7.56 -1.58
C LYS A 33 -4.24 -7.99 -0.56
N SER A 34 -4.56 -8.98 0.27
CA SER A 34 -3.70 -9.41 1.37
C SER A 34 -2.48 -10.22 0.90
N VAL A 35 -2.37 -10.57 -0.37
CA VAL A 35 -1.31 -11.46 -0.85
C VAL A 35 -0.32 -10.69 -1.73
N PHE A 36 0.96 -10.77 -1.35
CA PHE A 36 2.08 -10.39 -2.19
C PHE A 36 2.76 -11.68 -2.67
N ALA A 37 2.37 -12.18 -3.85
CA ALA A 37 2.91 -13.44 -4.37
C ALA A 37 4.16 -13.19 -5.22
N VAL A 38 5.19 -14.00 -4.97
CA VAL A 38 6.44 -14.01 -5.73
C VAL A 38 6.63 -15.38 -6.36
N ALA A 39 6.95 -15.44 -7.65
CA ALA A 39 7.33 -16.69 -8.29
C ALA A 39 8.86 -16.73 -8.47
N PRO A 40 9.58 -17.66 -7.81
CA PRO A 40 11.01 -17.80 -7.95
C PRO A 40 11.44 -18.17 -9.36
N SER A 41 12.64 -17.76 -9.76
CA SER A 41 13.22 -18.21 -11.02
C SER A 41 13.30 -19.74 -11.06
N PRO A 42 13.04 -20.41 -12.20
CA PRO A 42 13.21 -21.85 -12.35
C PRO A 42 14.63 -22.34 -12.04
N THR A 43 15.62 -21.43 -12.10
CA THR A 43 17.03 -21.72 -11.78
C THR A 43 17.45 -21.24 -10.39
N ALA A 44 16.53 -20.71 -9.58
CA ALA A 44 16.80 -20.36 -8.19
C ALA A 44 17.11 -21.63 -7.39
N ALA A 45 18.05 -21.55 -6.46
CA ALA A 45 18.35 -22.68 -5.58
C ALA A 45 17.12 -22.99 -4.70
N SER A 46 16.91 -24.27 -4.34
CA SER A 46 15.80 -24.66 -3.46
C SER A 46 15.88 -24.04 -2.06
N THR A 47 17.07 -23.60 -1.65
CA THR A 47 17.33 -22.87 -0.40
C THR A 47 17.07 -21.36 -0.52
N GLU A 48 16.77 -20.86 -1.71
CA GLU A 48 16.53 -19.43 -1.95
C GLU A 48 15.05 -19.09 -1.76
N PHE A 49 14.75 -18.27 -0.73
CA PHE A 49 13.40 -17.80 -0.47
C PHE A 49 13.20 -16.37 -1.00
N GLN A 50 12.93 -16.24 -2.31
CA GLN A 50 12.83 -14.93 -2.97
C GLN A 50 11.78 -13.98 -2.38
N ALA A 51 10.70 -14.49 -1.79
CA ALA A 51 9.67 -13.66 -1.16
C ALA A 51 10.18 -12.88 0.06
N ALA A 52 11.31 -13.28 0.67
CA ALA A 52 11.95 -12.51 1.74
C ALA A 52 12.45 -11.14 1.30
N MET A 53 12.89 -11.00 0.03
CA MET A 53 13.40 -9.73 -0.48
C MET A 53 12.31 -8.64 -0.47
N PRO A 54 11.14 -8.79 -1.11
CA PRO A 54 10.10 -7.77 -1.04
C PRO A 54 9.49 -7.66 0.36
N PHE A 55 9.50 -8.73 1.18
CA PHE A 55 9.07 -8.64 2.57
C PHE A 55 9.96 -7.72 3.39
N TYR A 56 11.28 -7.87 3.31
CA TYR A 56 12.23 -6.96 3.95
C TYR A 56 12.00 -5.52 3.47
N GLN A 57 11.87 -5.32 2.16
CA GLN A 57 11.62 -4.00 1.58
C GLN A 57 10.30 -3.36 2.02
N TRP A 58 9.29 -4.17 2.30
CA TRP A 58 8.04 -3.72 2.89
C TRP A 58 8.23 -3.24 4.34
N LEU A 59 8.96 -4.00 5.15
CA LEU A 59 9.20 -3.70 6.57
C LEU A 59 10.04 -2.46 6.78
N VAL A 60 11.06 -2.25 5.95
CA VAL A 60 11.98 -1.10 6.08
C VAL A 60 11.44 0.18 5.46
N ASN A 61 10.23 0.15 4.89
CA ASN A 61 9.55 1.38 4.48
C ASN A 61 9.30 2.26 5.70
N ASN A 62 10.11 3.30 5.87
CA ASN A 62 9.91 4.33 6.88
C ASN A 62 9.68 5.67 6.19
N PRO A 63 8.46 5.90 5.65
CA PRO A 63 8.18 7.09 4.88
C PRO A 63 8.22 8.33 5.77
N GLY A 64 8.88 9.38 5.29
CA GLY A 64 9.02 10.67 5.95
C GLY A 64 9.32 11.77 4.95
N ALA A 65 9.32 13.03 5.39
CA ALA A 65 9.50 14.18 4.48
C ALA A 65 10.81 14.12 3.67
N ALA A 66 11.90 13.63 4.27
CA ALA A 66 13.19 13.47 3.60
C ALA A 66 13.33 12.15 2.83
N ASN A 67 12.47 11.17 3.10
CA ASN A 67 12.48 9.85 2.47
C ASN A 67 11.04 9.42 2.17
N PRO A 68 10.41 9.96 1.11
CA PRO A 68 9.05 9.60 0.76
C PRO A 68 8.92 8.12 0.40
N LEU A 69 7.72 7.57 0.52
CA LEU A 69 7.44 6.18 0.17
C LEU A 69 7.75 5.92 -1.30
N ALA A 70 8.77 5.12 -1.58
CA ALA A 70 9.09 4.69 -2.94
C ALA A 70 8.13 3.58 -3.42
N PRO A 71 7.83 3.49 -4.73
CA PRO A 71 7.14 2.35 -5.31
C PRO A 71 7.85 1.03 -4.99
N MET A 72 7.09 -0.06 -4.87
CA MET A 72 7.67 -1.41 -4.70
C MET A 72 8.21 -1.98 -6.02
N SER A 73 7.69 -1.52 -7.16
CA SER A 73 8.21 -1.90 -8.47
C SER A 73 9.65 -1.41 -8.65
N TYR A 74 10.43 -2.22 -9.37
CA TYR A 74 11.82 -1.99 -9.78
C TYR A 74 12.86 -1.86 -8.66
N ARG A 75 12.50 -2.09 -7.40
CA ARG A 75 13.47 -2.04 -6.32
C ARG A 75 14.53 -3.13 -6.47
N TYR A 76 15.79 -2.75 -6.28
CA TYR A 76 16.92 -3.66 -6.37
C TYR A 76 16.93 -4.70 -5.26
N GLY A 77 17.32 -5.92 -5.61
CA GLY A 77 17.47 -7.04 -4.69
C GLY A 77 18.87 -7.63 -4.76
N PHE A 78 19.32 -8.15 -3.62
CA PHE A 78 20.60 -8.85 -3.49
C PHE A 78 20.35 -10.27 -3.02
N GLY A 79 21.22 -11.21 -3.41
CA GLY A 79 21.08 -12.62 -3.03
C GLY A 79 19.84 -13.30 -3.62
N VAL A 80 19.30 -12.78 -4.72
CA VAL A 80 18.16 -13.34 -5.44
C VAL A 80 18.51 -13.64 -6.89
N THR A 81 18.03 -14.77 -7.39
CA THR A 81 18.26 -15.26 -8.75
C THR A 81 17.19 -14.71 -9.71
N PRO A 82 17.54 -13.85 -10.67
CA PRO A 82 16.57 -13.34 -11.62
C PRO A 82 16.08 -14.42 -12.58
N TRP A 83 14.84 -14.30 -13.07
CA TRP A 83 14.39 -15.06 -14.22
C TRP A 83 15.13 -14.59 -15.48
N VAL A 84 15.39 -15.54 -16.38
CA VAL A 84 15.91 -15.26 -17.72
C VAL A 84 14.76 -15.26 -18.73
N LYS A 85 14.66 -14.22 -19.57
CA LYS A 85 13.62 -14.13 -20.61
C LYS A 85 13.70 -15.26 -21.64
N PRO A 86 14.88 -15.59 -22.21
CA PRO A 86 15.00 -16.70 -23.15
C PRO A 86 14.45 -18.00 -22.55
N GLY A 87 13.52 -18.66 -23.26
CA GLY A 87 12.88 -19.90 -22.83
C GLY A 87 11.76 -19.77 -21.79
N ASN A 88 11.56 -18.60 -21.15
CA ASN A 88 10.55 -18.41 -20.10
C ASN A 88 9.51 -17.32 -20.37
N SER A 89 9.55 -16.65 -21.53
CA SER A 89 8.66 -15.52 -21.85
C SER A 89 7.18 -15.82 -21.63
N ALA A 90 6.70 -17.01 -21.98
CA ALA A 90 5.31 -17.41 -21.77
C ALA A 90 4.95 -17.41 -20.28
N SER A 91 5.74 -18.11 -19.45
CA SER A 91 5.54 -18.18 -17.99
C SER A 91 5.64 -16.80 -17.33
N ILE A 92 6.62 -15.98 -17.74
CA ILE A 92 6.78 -14.60 -17.26
C ILE A 92 5.53 -13.79 -17.56
N ASN A 93 5.01 -13.84 -18.79
CA ASN A 93 3.82 -13.11 -19.18
C ASN A 93 2.57 -13.58 -18.43
N THR A 94 2.40 -14.90 -18.24
CA THR A 94 1.31 -15.46 -17.44
C THR A 94 1.35 -14.96 -16.00
N LEU A 95 2.52 -15.04 -15.34
CA LEU A 95 2.70 -14.65 -13.95
C LEU A 95 2.49 -13.15 -13.76
N LEU A 96 3.10 -12.33 -14.60
CA LEU A 96 2.92 -10.88 -14.53
C LEU A 96 1.46 -10.54 -14.74
N THR A 97 0.79 -11.05 -15.78
CA THR A 97 -0.64 -10.80 -16.06
C THR A 97 -1.53 -11.13 -14.87
N ALA A 98 -1.20 -12.18 -14.10
CA ALA A 98 -1.89 -12.54 -12.87
C ALA A 98 -1.51 -11.68 -11.64
N TYR A 99 -0.78 -10.57 -11.82
CA TYR A 99 -0.27 -9.68 -10.77
C TYR A 99 0.79 -10.30 -9.84
N CYS A 100 1.38 -11.43 -10.24
CA CYS A 100 2.50 -12.01 -9.52
C CYS A 100 3.77 -11.21 -9.75
N ASN A 101 4.62 -11.18 -8.73
CA ASN A 101 5.88 -10.46 -8.73
C ASN A 101 7.02 -11.40 -9.11
N LEU A 102 7.95 -10.89 -9.92
CA LEU A 102 9.12 -11.65 -10.39
C LEU A 102 10.39 -10.87 -10.09
N ILE A 103 11.47 -11.58 -9.81
CA ILE A 103 12.81 -10.98 -9.86
C ILE A 103 13.31 -11.10 -11.29
N LEU A 104 13.50 -9.98 -11.99
CA LEU A 104 14.12 -9.94 -13.33
C LEU A 104 15.33 -9.01 -13.30
N THR A 105 16.06 -8.92 -14.40
CA THR A 105 17.04 -7.85 -14.63
C THR A 105 16.45 -6.78 -15.56
N GLY A 106 16.83 -5.53 -15.34
CA GLY A 106 16.49 -4.40 -16.23
C GLY A 106 17.41 -4.32 -17.45
N ALA A 107 17.78 -5.45 -18.04
CA ALA A 107 18.82 -5.51 -19.07
C ALA A 107 18.51 -4.63 -20.30
N GLU A 108 17.22 -4.41 -20.61
CA GLU A 108 16.76 -3.52 -21.68
C GLU A 108 17.12 -2.04 -21.42
N GLY A 109 17.27 -1.65 -20.16
CA GLY A 109 17.76 -0.34 -19.74
C GLY A 109 19.26 -0.34 -19.40
N GLY A 110 20.01 -1.38 -19.77
CA GLY A 110 21.42 -1.53 -19.42
C GLY A 110 21.68 -1.86 -17.94
N ILE A 111 20.65 -2.27 -17.19
CA ILE A 111 20.74 -2.56 -15.75
C ILE A 111 20.88 -4.07 -15.55
N SER A 112 22.00 -4.50 -15.00
CA SER A 112 22.28 -5.91 -14.70
C SER A 112 21.81 -6.35 -13.31
N THR A 113 21.54 -5.40 -12.40
CA THR A 113 21.08 -5.69 -11.05
C THR A 113 19.70 -6.35 -11.06
N ALA A 114 19.53 -7.36 -10.23
CA ALA A 114 18.24 -8.01 -10.02
C ALA A 114 17.25 -7.03 -9.37
N SER A 115 16.04 -6.98 -9.88
CA SER A 115 14.99 -6.05 -9.45
C SER A 115 13.65 -6.73 -9.35
N LEU A 116 12.80 -6.23 -8.44
CA LEU A 116 11.40 -6.65 -8.36
C LEU A 116 10.59 -6.08 -9.52
N PHE A 117 9.93 -6.92 -10.28
CA PHE A 117 9.00 -6.50 -11.33
C PHE A 117 7.56 -6.68 -10.83
N ARG A 118 6.68 -5.79 -11.32
CA ARG A 118 5.30 -5.57 -10.90
C ARG A 118 5.18 -4.79 -9.59
N GLY A 119 5.56 -5.32 -8.44
CA GLY A 119 5.40 -4.61 -7.15
C GLY A 119 3.93 -4.42 -6.73
N THR A 120 3.07 -5.40 -7.02
CA THR A 120 1.63 -5.36 -6.73
C THR A 120 1.23 -6.45 -5.74
N THR A 121 0.13 -6.23 -5.05
CA THR A 121 -0.64 -7.30 -4.42
C THR A 121 -1.46 -8.05 -5.47
N MET A 122 -2.03 -9.21 -5.13
CA MET A 122 -2.72 -10.07 -6.08
C MET A 122 -4.11 -9.56 -6.52
N ASP A 123 -4.57 -8.45 -5.95
CA ASP A 123 -5.70 -7.66 -6.47
C ASP A 123 -5.30 -6.69 -7.60
N GLY A 124 -4.02 -6.65 -7.96
CA GLY A 124 -3.48 -5.80 -9.03
C GLY A 124 -3.20 -4.37 -8.62
N SER A 125 -3.52 -3.99 -7.37
CA SER A 125 -3.17 -2.68 -6.84
C SER A 125 -1.69 -2.62 -6.48
N GLN A 126 -1.09 -1.45 -6.61
CA GLN A 126 0.33 -1.29 -6.26
C GLN A 126 0.50 -1.48 -4.76
N ALA A 127 1.54 -2.18 -4.38
CA ALA A 127 1.74 -2.51 -3.00
C ALA A 127 2.07 -1.24 -2.17
N SER A 128 2.73 -0.24 -2.78
CA SER A 128 2.91 1.10 -2.18
C SER A 128 1.60 1.86 -1.95
N TRP A 129 0.58 1.62 -2.78
CA TRP A 129 -0.75 2.23 -2.60
C TRP A 129 -1.40 1.71 -1.33
N TRP A 130 -1.45 0.38 -1.16
CA TRP A 130 -1.99 -0.24 0.05
C TRP A 130 -1.19 0.12 1.30
N TYR A 131 0.15 0.12 1.20
CA TYR A 131 1.03 0.55 2.29
C TYR A 131 0.70 1.96 2.78
N GLY A 132 0.58 2.91 1.85
CA GLY A 132 0.33 4.32 2.17
C GLY A 132 -1.06 4.56 2.76
N VAL A 133 -2.09 3.92 2.21
CA VAL A 133 -3.46 3.96 2.76
C VAL A 133 -3.49 3.39 4.18
N ASP A 134 -2.82 2.26 4.40
CA ASP A 134 -2.78 1.64 5.72
C ASP A 134 -2.00 2.46 6.73
N TRP A 135 -0.88 3.06 6.31
CA TRP A 135 -0.11 4.00 7.12
C TRP A 135 -1.02 5.13 7.61
N PHE A 136 -1.75 5.81 6.72
CA PHE A 136 -2.67 6.88 7.11
C PHE A 136 -3.74 6.41 8.09
N GLN A 137 -4.41 5.29 7.79
CA GLN A 137 -5.46 4.75 8.64
C GLN A 137 -4.97 4.35 10.05
N ILE A 138 -3.72 3.89 10.18
CA ILE A 138 -3.11 3.58 11.49
C ILE A 138 -2.76 4.88 12.22
N GLN A 139 -2.03 5.77 11.55
CA GLN A 139 -1.51 7.00 12.16
C GLN A 139 -2.63 7.93 12.59
N VAL A 140 -3.68 8.08 11.78
CA VAL A 140 -4.79 8.98 12.12
C VAL A 140 -5.53 8.52 13.37
N LYS A 141 -5.71 7.20 13.54
CA LYS A 141 -6.35 6.63 14.74
C LYS A 141 -5.49 6.84 15.99
N GLN A 142 -4.18 6.64 15.88
CA GLN A 142 -3.25 6.89 16.98
C GLN A 142 -3.22 8.37 17.37
N ALA A 143 -3.15 9.27 16.38
CA ALA A 143 -3.14 10.71 16.61
C ALA A 143 -4.44 11.22 17.23
N LEU A 144 -5.60 10.75 16.75
CA LEU A 144 -6.90 11.09 17.31
C LEU A 144 -7.04 10.58 18.76
N ALA A 145 -6.63 9.33 19.03
CA ALA A 145 -6.66 8.79 20.39
C ALA A 145 -5.77 9.60 21.33
N ALA A 146 -4.55 9.94 20.91
CA ALA A 146 -3.65 10.79 21.68
C ALA A 146 -4.22 12.20 21.90
N ALA A 147 -4.83 12.80 20.88
CA ALA A 147 -5.44 14.12 20.97
C ALA A 147 -6.62 14.15 21.93
N ILE A 148 -7.45 13.11 21.95
CA ILE A 148 -8.55 12.99 22.92
C ILE A 148 -8.00 12.88 24.34
N ILE A 149 -7.08 11.94 24.60
CA ILE A 149 -6.51 11.72 25.95
C ILE A 149 -5.83 12.99 26.45
N ASN A 150 -4.97 13.60 25.65
CA ASN A 150 -4.23 14.81 26.06
C ASN A 150 -5.16 16.02 26.17
N GLY A 151 -6.05 16.21 25.20
CA GLY A 151 -6.99 17.33 25.16
C GLY A 151 -7.94 17.35 26.36
N SER A 152 -8.40 16.19 26.84
CA SER A 152 -9.22 16.11 28.06
C SER A 152 -8.49 16.61 29.32
N ASN A 153 -7.16 16.72 29.29
CA ASN A 153 -6.34 17.20 30.40
C ASN A 153 -5.78 18.63 30.19
N GLN A 154 -6.25 19.35 29.15
CA GLN A 154 -5.83 20.72 28.84
C GLN A 154 -6.76 21.78 29.45
N ASN A 155 -6.36 23.06 29.37
CA ASN A 155 -7.17 24.21 29.73
C ASN A 155 -7.29 25.19 28.54
N PRO A 156 -8.49 25.38 27.94
CA PRO A 156 -9.72 24.64 28.23
C PRO A 156 -9.62 23.17 27.80
N PRO A 157 -10.40 22.27 28.43
CA PRO A 157 -10.39 20.86 28.05
C PRO A 157 -11.05 20.66 26.69
N LEU A 158 -10.64 19.60 26.00
CA LEU A 158 -11.36 19.10 24.83
C LEU A 158 -12.74 18.59 25.27
N LEU A 159 -13.80 19.16 24.69
CA LEU A 159 -15.18 18.82 24.99
C LEU A 159 -15.84 18.09 23.81
N TYR A 160 -16.88 17.31 24.11
CA TYR A 160 -17.72 16.70 23.09
C TYR A 160 -18.73 17.71 22.56
N ASP A 161 -18.22 18.66 21.78
CA ASP A 161 -18.98 19.73 21.14
C ASP A 161 -18.40 20.04 19.74
N GLN A 162 -18.92 21.09 19.10
CA GLN A 162 -18.45 21.48 17.76
C GLN A 162 -16.98 21.91 17.75
N ASN A 163 -16.49 22.57 18.79
CA ASN A 163 -15.11 23.02 18.86
C ASN A 163 -14.17 21.81 19.02
N GLY A 164 -14.53 20.84 19.86
CA GLY A 164 -13.77 19.60 20.01
C GLY A 164 -13.73 18.79 18.71
N ILE A 165 -14.86 18.68 18.00
CA ILE A 165 -14.90 18.04 16.67
C ILE A 165 -13.99 18.78 15.68
N ASN A 166 -14.01 20.11 15.64
CA ASN A 166 -13.13 20.90 14.77
C ASN A 166 -11.66 20.69 15.11
N SER A 167 -11.29 20.68 16.40
CA SER A 167 -9.93 20.41 16.85
C SER A 167 -9.46 19.01 16.43
N LEU A 168 -10.30 17.99 16.60
CA LEU A 168 -9.99 16.63 16.19
C LEU A 168 -9.91 16.47 14.67
N GLN A 169 -10.77 17.17 13.91
CA GLN A 169 -10.66 17.22 12.44
C GLN A 169 -9.33 17.81 12.01
N ALA A 170 -8.86 18.89 12.66
CA ALA A 170 -7.57 19.51 12.35
C ALA A 170 -6.39 18.57 12.64
N VAL A 171 -6.45 17.80 13.74
CA VAL A 171 -5.47 16.74 14.04
C VAL A 171 -5.46 15.68 12.95
N ALA A 172 -6.63 15.17 12.56
CA ALA A 172 -6.73 14.18 11.49
C ALA A 172 -6.25 14.72 10.14
N GLN A 173 -6.56 15.98 9.82
CA GLN A 173 -6.10 16.64 8.59
C GLN A 173 -4.57 16.83 8.61
N THR A 174 -3.96 17.12 9.75
CA THR A 174 -2.49 17.19 9.87
C THR A 174 -1.84 15.85 9.53
N VAL A 175 -2.42 14.73 9.97
CA VAL A 175 -1.93 13.39 9.58
C VAL A 175 -2.15 13.10 8.10
N ALA A 176 -3.27 13.58 7.53
CA ALA A 176 -3.55 13.51 6.11
C ALA A 176 -2.50 14.29 5.28
N ASP A 177 -2.14 15.49 5.69
CA ASP A 177 -1.14 16.33 5.03
C ASP A 177 0.26 15.70 5.13
N ASN A 178 0.58 15.08 6.27
CA ASN A 178 1.79 14.28 6.42
C ASN A 178 1.80 13.06 5.50
N ALA A 179 0.67 12.36 5.35
CA ALA A 179 0.57 11.25 4.41
C ALA A 179 0.87 11.71 2.96
N VAL A 180 0.44 12.91 2.57
CA VAL A 180 0.80 13.48 1.26
C VAL A 180 2.29 13.80 1.18
N THR A 181 2.82 14.51 2.18
CA THR A 181 4.23 14.93 2.22
C THR A 181 5.18 13.73 2.24
N PHE A 182 4.80 12.63 2.90
CA PHE A 182 5.61 11.43 3.00
C PHE A 182 5.43 10.50 1.80
N GLY A 183 4.68 10.92 0.78
CA GLY A 183 4.34 10.09 -0.37
C GLY A 183 3.49 8.87 -0.01
N CYS A 184 2.77 8.84 1.10
CA CYS A 184 1.81 7.76 1.35
C CYS A 184 0.53 7.92 0.51
N ALA A 185 0.19 9.15 0.14
CA ALA A 185 -0.96 9.47 -0.69
C ALA A 185 -0.65 10.63 -1.66
N LEU A 186 -1.40 10.73 -2.75
CA LEU A 186 -1.41 11.91 -3.61
C LEU A 186 -2.25 13.03 -2.99
N SER A 187 -3.40 12.68 -2.40
CA SER A 187 -4.22 13.61 -1.65
C SER A 187 -5.03 12.88 -0.58
N VAL A 188 -5.32 13.58 0.50
CA VAL A 188 -6.21 13.11 1.56
C VAL A 188 -7.05 14.28 2.05
N THR A 189 -8.36 14.08 2.14
CA THR A 189 -9.29 15.08 2.68
C THR A 189 -10.07 14.46 3.82
N VAL A 190 -10.02 15.08 5.00
CA VAL A 190 -10.79 14.69 6.17
C VAL A 190 -12.00 15.60 6.34
N THR A 191 -13.17 15.02 6.52
CA THR A 191 -14.42 15.73 6.79
C THR A 191 -15.06 15.23 8.09
N SER A 192 -15.93 16.05 8.66
CA SER A 192 -16.70 15.71 9.84
C SER A 192 -18.16 16.14 9.66
N ILE A 193 -19.09 15.39 10.26
CA ILE A 193 -20.50 15.78 10.35
C ILE A 193 -20.65 16.77 11.52
N PRO A 194 -21.21 17.98 11.33
CA PRO A 194 -21.38 18.94 12.43
C PRO A 194 -22.09 18.33 13.65
N PHE A 195 -21.67 18.74 14.85
CA PHE A 195 -22.10 18.17 16.14
C PHE A 195 -23.63 18.08 16.24
N ALA A 196 -24.32 19.20 16.03
CA ALA A 196 -25.79 19.27 16.14
C ALA A 196 -26.50 18.33 15.16
N THR A 197 -25.99 18.22 13.93
CA THR A 197 -26.52 17.31 12.92
C THR A 197 -26.31 15.86 13.34
N TYR A 198 -25.10 15.52 13.77
CA TYR A 198 -24.74 14.15 14.16
C TYR A 198 -25.57 13.65 15.34
N THR A 199 -25.69 14.45 16.41
CA THR A 199 -26.40 14.04 17.63
C THR A 199 -27.90 13.91 17.42
N THR A 200 -28.47 14.71 16.51
CA THR A 200 -29.87 14.58 16.08
C THR A 200 -30.10 13.29 15.31
N GLN A 201 -29.19 12.94 14.39
CA GLN A 201 -29.31 11.73 13.57
C GLN A 201 -28.97 10.44 14.36
N ASN A 202 -28.10 10.54 15.36
CA ASN A 202 -27.55 9.40 16.11
C ASN A 202 -27.71 9.61 17.63
N PRO A 203 -28.95 9.64 18.16
CA PRO A 203 -29.20 9.95 19.56
C PRO A 203 -28.65 8.89 20.53
N ASN A 204 -28.51 7.63 20.10
CA ASN A 204 -27.93 6.57 20.93
C ASN A 204 -26.41 6.74 21.07
N ASP A 205 -25.71 7.07 19.98
CA ASP A 205 -24.28 7.37 19.99
C ASP A 205 -23.99 8.57 20.89
N TYR A 206 -24.81 9.63 20.77
CA TYR A 206 -24.67 10.81 21.61
C TYR A 206 -24.80 10.47 23.10
N LYS A 207 -25.82 9.69 23.49
CA LYS A 207 -25.98 9.20 24.87
C LYS A 207 -24.80 8.37 25.36
N ALA A 208 -24.12 7.68 24.44
CA ALA A 208 -22.94 6.87 24.72
C ALA A 208 -21.62 7.66 24.67
N GLY A 209 -21.63 8.96 24.33
CA GLY A 209 -20.42 9.76 24.13
C GLY A 209 -19.61 9.38 22.88
N VAL A 210 -20.25 8.72 21.91
CA VAL A 210 -19.61 8.22 20.69
C VAL A 210 -19.82 9.20 19.54
N TYR A 211 -18.76 9.48 18.79
CA TYR A 211 -18.81 10.27 17.57
C TYR A 211 -18.15 9.54 16.40
N ASN A 212 -18.96 9.07 15.46
CA ASN A 212 -18.55 8.39 14.23
C ASN A 212 -18.76 9.28 12.98
N GLY A 213 -18.78 10.61 13.15
CA GLY A 213 -19.02 11.55 12.06
C GLY A 213 -17.79 11.86 11.21
N PHE A 214 -16.61 11.34 11.55
CA PHE A 214 -15.39 11.53 10.76
C PHE A 214 -15.37 10.62 9.53
N SER A 215 -14.96 11.18 8.40
CA SER A 215 -14.65 10.41 7.19
C SER A 215 -13.44 10.98 6.48
N ALA A 216 -12.78 10.15 5.66
CA ALA A 216 -11.64 10.58 4.88
C ALA A 216 -11.69 9.98 3.47
N THR A 217 -11.36 10.80 2.48
CA THR A 217 -11.15 10.37 1.10
C THR A 217 -9.66 10.39 0.82
N VAL A 218 -9.09 9.24 0.42
CA VAL A 218 -7.66 9.07 0.15
C VAL A 218 -7.48 8.71 -1.32
N VAL A 219 -6.64 9.47 -2.02
CA VAL A 219 -6.13 9.11 -3.35
C VAL A 219 -4.70 8.64 -3.15
N GLY A 220 -4.47 7.33 -3.25
CA GLY A 220 -3.12 6.79 -3.08
C GLY A 220 -2.21 7.10 -4.28
N GLN A 221 -0.90 7.04 -4.05
CA GLN A 221 0.10 7.23 -5.10
C GLN A 221 0.47 5.92 -5.80
N ASN A 222 0.92 6.02 -7.05
CA ASN A 222 1.29 4.91 -7.90
C ASN A 222 2.60 5.21 -8.64
N GLY A 223 3.49 4.22 -8.73
CA GLY A 223 4.66 4.24 -9.59
C GLY A 223 4.41 3.60 -10.97
N PHE A 224 5.45 3.44 -11.77
CA PHE A 224 5.37 2.71 -13.03
C PHE A 224 5.36 1.20 -12.79
N LEU A 225 4.53 0.47 -13.55
CA LEU A 225 4.45 -1.00 -13.54
C LEU A 225 5.04 -1.67 -14.78
N THR A 226 5.15 -0.90 -15.86
CA THR A 226 5.67 -1.33 -17.16
C THR A 226 6.49 -0.21 -17.77
N ILE A 227 7.56 -0.58 -18.47
CA ILE A 227 8.40 0.33 -19.24
C ILE A 227 8.18 -0.03 -20.71
N THR A 228 7.57 0.86 -21.49
CA THR A 228 7.34 0.68 -22.92
C THR A 228 7.66 2.00 -23.62
N PHE A 229 8.55 1.96 -24.61
CA PHE A 229 8.92 3.10 -25.43
C PHE A 229 8.48 2.83 -26.87
N ASN A 230 7.72 3.75 -27.46
CA ASN A 230 7.44 3.73 -28.90
C ASN A 230 8.45 4.65 -29.56
N ILE A 231 9.37 4.10 -30.36
CA ILE A 231 10.36 4.87 -31.12
C ILE A 231 10.12 4.58 -32.59
N ASP A 232 9.67 5.60 -33.31
CA ASP A 232 9.49 5.55 -34.76
C ASP A 232 10.68 6.25 -35.44
N ALA A 233 11.30 5.56 -36.39
CA ALA A 233 12.30 6.16 -37.27
C ALA A 233 11.61 6.59 -38.56
N VAL A 234 11.55 7.90 -38.81
CA VAL A 234 11.07 8.45 -40.09
C VAL A 234 12.27 8.85 -40.95
N GLN A 235 12.33 8.30 -42.16
CA GLN A 235 13.28 8.73 -43.19
C GLN A 235 12.58 9.77 -44.06
N PHE A 236 13.10 11.00 -44.09
CA PHE A 236 12.67 11.98 -45.09
C PHE A 236 13.22 11.57 -46.45
N ALA A 237 12.36 11.58 -47.47
CA ALA A 237 12.73 11.40 -48.87
C ALA A 237 13.47 12.63 -49.41
#